data_AF-A0A258HZI0-F1
#
_entry.id   AF-A0A258HZI0-F1
#
_cell.length_a   1.000
_cell.length_b   1.000
_cell.length_c   1.000
_cell.angle_alpha   90.00
_cell.angle_beta   90.00
_cell.angle_gamma   90.00
#
_symmetry.space_group_name_H-M   'P 1'
#
loop_
_entity.id
_entity.type
_entity.pdbx_description
1 polymer ?
#
loop_
_entity_poly.entity_id
_entity_poly.type
_entity_poly.pdbx_seq_one_letter_code
_entity_poly.pdbx_strand_id
1 'polypeptide(L)'
;MTSPPRRKRKSSASDGPVLLSIRRERGREARWRGLHLPRAVGHQRGVESVRRLVRAARSMGLECLTLYAFSSENWKRPQDEISDLMGLLRRFIKGDLPEFIANDVRLKIIGDYKALEPDIVAMLEDALEQTSGGSITLAVALNYGSQQEIARAAAQAAAEGEVSVDSIAARLDTADLPPLDLLIRTSGEVRLSNFLLWQAAYAEMYFTDVLWPDFTPAHLEQALAVFAGRERRFGGR
;
A
#
# COMPACT_ATOMS: atom_id res chain seq x y z
N MET A 1 -28.55 5.78 46.44
CA MET A 1 -27.50 6.80 46.19
C MET A 1 -27.00 6.62 44.76
N THR A 2 -27.11 7.65 43.94
CA THR A 2 -26.62 7.67 42.56
C THR A 2 -25.17 8.16 42.51
N SER A 3 -24.38 7.61 41.58
CA SER A 3 -23.09 8.16 41.15
C SER A 3 -22.96 8.02 39.63
N PRO A 4 -22.22 8.92 38.95
CA PRO A 4 -22.61 9.35 37.59
C PRO A 4 -21.98 8.52 36.45
N PRO A 5 -22.47 8.66 35.20
CA PRO A 5 -21.93 7.92 34.07
C PRO A 5 -20.53 8.42 33.67
N ARG A 6 -19.56 7.50 33.57
CA ARG A 6 -18.26 7.80 32.94
C ARG A 6 -18.43 8.04 31.45
N ARG A 7 -18.46 9.31 31.03
CA ARG A 7 -18.56 9.70 29.62
C ARG A 7 -17.18 9.92 28.99
N LYS A 8 -16.97 9.29 27.83
CA LYS A 8 -15.94 9.53 26.80
C LYS A 8 -14.47 9.18 27.13
N ARG A 9 -13.94 8.30 26.27
CA ARG A 9 -12.98 8.76 25.26
C ARG A 9 -13.59 8.48 23.89
N LYS A 10 -13.78 9.51 23.05
CA LYS A 10 -14.18 9.33 21.64
C LYS A 10 -12.91 9.02 20.84
N SER A 11 -12.79 7.82 20.27
CA SER A 11 -11.84 7.55 19.20
C SER A 11 -12.48 7.95 17.86
N SER A 12 -12.30 9.20 17.43
CA SER A 12 -12.67 9.64 16.09
C SER A 12 -11.61 9.18 15.08
N ALA A 13 -11.63 7.88 14.76
CA ALA A 13 -10.84 7.31 13.68
C ALA A 13 -11.72 7.16 12.43
N SER A 14 -11.27 7.70 11.30
CA SER A 14 -11.08 6.94 10.06
C SER A 14 -10.68 7.88 8.92
N ASP A 15 -9.37 8.13 8.84
CA ASP A 15 -8.61 7.89 7.61
C ASP A 15 -7.62 6.79 8.00
N GLY A 16 -7.61 5.66 7.27
CA GLY A 16 -6.67 4.57 7.56
C GLY A 16 -5.27 4.94 7.07
N PRO A 17 -4.19 4.56 7.77
CA PRO A 17 -2.84 4.78 7.27
C PRO A 17 -2.62 3.96 6.00
N VAL A 18 -2.39 4.64 4.88
CA VAL A 18 -1.84 3.99 3.69
C VAL A 18 -0.40 3.64 4.00
N LEU A 19 -0.07 2.38 3.72
CA LEU A 19 1.25 1.82 3.89
C LEU A 19 1.89 1.74 2.52
N LEU A 20 3.02 2.44 2.38
CA LEU A 20 3.70 2.71 1.12
C LEU A 20 5.04 1.96 1.14
N SER A 21 5.16 0.92 0.30
CA SER A 21 6.33 0.03 0.23
C SER A 21 7.12 0.31 -1.04
N ILE A 22 8.44 0.46 -0.95
CA ILE A 22 9.25 1.06 -2.04
C ILE A 22 10.64 0.41 -2.14
N ARG A 23 11.14 0.30 -3.37
CA ARG A 23 12.56 0.06 -3.72
C ARG A 23 13.21 1.32 -4.31
N ARG A 24 14.47 1.63 -3.96
CA ARG A 24 15.18 2.85 -4.41
C ARG A 24 16.71 2.74 -4.48
N GLU A 25 17.32 3.38 -5.48
CA GLU A 25 18.74 3.75 -5.50
C GLU A 25 19.03 5.15 -4.85
N ARG A 26 20.17 5.30 -4.15
CA ARG A 26 20.40 6.32 -3.08
C ARG A 26 20.38 7.81 -3.52
N GLY A 27 19.83 8.69 -2.67
CA GLY A 27 19.88 10.18 -2.77
C GLY A 27 19.11 10.91 -1.65
N ARG A 28 19.10 12.25 -1.54
CA ARG A 28 18.52 13.01 -0.37
C ARG A 28 17.59 14.20 -0.79
N GLU A 29 16.93 15.05 0.03
CA GLU A 29 16.91 15.32 1.49
C GLU A 29 15.67 16.14 2.01
N ALA A 30 15.24 15.97 3.30
CA ALA A 30 14.30 16.82 4.10
C ALA A 30 12.83 17.07 3.60
N ARG A 31 11.93 17.82 4.30
CA ARG A 31 10.96 17.44 5.40
C ARG A 31 9.77 18.46 5.53
N TRP A 32 8.55 18.07 6.01
CA TRP A 32 7.51 18.83 6.84
C TRP A 32 5.98 18.95 6.42
N ARG A 33 5.07 18.47 7.34
CA ARG A 33 3.66 18.81 7.80
C ARG A 33 2.65 19.62 6.90
N GLY A 34 1.29 19.49 6.93
CA GLY A 34 0.28 18.63 7.61
C GLY A 34 -1.00 19.38 8.12
N LEU A 35 -2.26 18.97 7.78
CA LEU A 35 -3.58 19.53 8.25
C LEU A 35 -4.86 18.70 7.81
N HIS A 36 -5.89 18.54 8.67
CA HIS A 36 -7.06 17.61 8.47
C HIS A 36 -8.32 18.12 7.71
N LEU A 37 -9.08 17.20 7.06
CA LEU A 37 -10.33 17.45 6.29
C LEU A 37 -11.43 16.35 6.41
N PRO A 38 -12.65 16.53 5.80
CA PRO A 38 -13.75 15.54 5.82
C PRO A 38 -13.47 14.25 5.01
N ARG A 39 -13.98 13.09 5.47
CA ARG A 39 -13.61 11.73 4.97
C ARG A 39 -13.74 11.49 3.46
N ALA A 40 -14.88 11.82 2.83
CA ALA A 40 -15.02 11.63 1.38
C ALA A 40 -14.01 12.49 0.59
N VAL A 41 -13.70 13.68 1.10
CA VAL A 41 -12.64 14.56 0.58
C VAL A 41 -11.26 14.00 0.91
N GLY A 42 -11.09 13.36 2.07
CA GLY A 42 -9.87 12.63 2.47
C GLY A 42 -9.55 11.48 1.52
N HIS A 43 -10.53 10.69 1.11
CA HIS A 43 -10.36 9.64 0.10
C HIS A 43 -10.05 10.20 -1.30
N GLN A 44 -10.74 11.26 -1.74
CA GLN A 44 -10.45 11.92 -3.03
C GLN A 44 -9.03 12.51 -3.04
N ARG A 45 -8.62 13.20 -1.97
CA ARG A 45 -7.25 13.68 -1.79
C ARG A 45 -6.26 12.53 -1.69
N GLY A 46 -6.64 11.42 -1.10
CA GLY A 46 -5.82 10.21 -1.04
C GLY A 46 -5.55 9.61 -2.42
N VAL A 47 -6.54 9.61 -3.32
CA VAL A 47 -6.36 9.26 -4.74
C VAL A 47 -5.45 10.28 -5.43
N GLU A 48 -5.63 11.57 -5.18
CA GLU A 48 -4.75 12.61 -5.74
C GLU A 48 -3.29 12.46 -5.25
N SER A 49 -3.08 12.08 -3.99
CA SER A 49 -1.77 11.73 -3.45
C SER A 49 -1.16 10.55 -4.20
N VAL A 50 -1.92 9.49 -4.51
CA VAL A 50 -1.43 8.39 -5.37
C VAL A 50 -0.92 8.94 -6.71
N ARG A 51 -1.72 9.72 -7.44
CA ARG A 51 -1.34 10.31 -8.74
C ARG A 51 -0.02 11.08 -8.65
N ARG A 52 0.07 11.99 -7.67
CA ARG A 52 1.26 12.83 -7.44
C ARG A 52 2.50 12.00 -7.14
N LEU A 53 2.38 10.95 -6.31
CA LEU A 53 3.51 10.06 -5.99
C LEU A 53 3.92 9.20 -7.19
N VAL A 54 2.96 8.66 -7.96
CA VAL A 54 3.24 7.83 -9.14
C VAL A 54 3.98 8.63 -10.22
N ARG A 55 3.53 9.85 -10.53
CA ARG A 55 4.26 10.76 -11.45
C ARG A 55 5.68 11.04 -10.99
N ALA A 56 5.89 11.24 -9.68
CA ALA A 56 7.18 11.58 -9.11
C ALA A 56 8.09 10.36 -8.89
N ALA A 57 7.54 9.15 -8.81
CA ALA A 57 8.28 7.89 -8.60
C ALA A 57 9.34 7.66 -9.69
N ARG A 58 8.99 7.98 -10.94
CA ARG A 58 9.91 7.92 -12.08
C ARG A 58 11.15 8.79 -11.89
N SER A 59 10.96 10.07 -11.54
CA SER A 59 12.07 11.01 -11.31
C SER A 59 12.88 10.67 -10.05
N MET A 60 12.34 9.89 -9.12
CA MET A 60 13.04 9.43 -7.91
C MET A 60 13.83 8.13 -8.08
N GLY A 61 13.76 7.49 -9.26
CA GLY A 61 14.42 6.20 -9.52
C GLY A 61 13.77 5.03 -8.77
N LEU A 62 12.44 5.02 -8.66
CA LEU A 62 11.71 3.94 -7.98
C LEU A 62 11.22 2.90 -9.00
N GLU A 63 11.64 1.65 -8.84
CA GLU A 63 11.22 0.54 -9.70
C GLU A 63 9.79 0.07 -9.39
N CYS A 64 9.43 0.07 -8.10
CA CYS A 64 8.16 -0.44 -7.61
C CYS A 64 7.63 0.40 -6.45
N LEU A 65 6.33 0.68 -6.49
CA LEU A 65 5.55 1.35 -5.45
C LEU A 65 4.37 0.45 -5.06
N THR A 66 4.35 -0.03 -3.82
CA THR A 66 3.23 -0.85 -3.29
C THR A 66 2.37 -0.02 -2.35
N LEU A 67 1.06 0.06 -2.63
CA LEU A 67 0.08 0.83 -1.87
C LEU A 67 -0.89 -0.06 -1.11
N TYR A 68 -1.03 0.13 0.21
CA TYR A 68 -2.08 -0.51 0.98
C TYR A 68 -3.42 0.25 0.87
N ALA A 69 -4.23 -0.13 -0.11
CA ALA A 69 -5.52 0.52 -0.38
C ALA A 69 -6.68 -0.11 0.41
N PHE A 70 -6.76 -1.44 0.47
CA PHE A 70 -7.83 -2.14 1.20
C PHE A 70 -7.32 -3.41 1.89
N SER A 71 -7.38 -3.42 3.23
CA SER A 71 -7.06 -4.61 4.02
C SER A 71 -8.23 -5.60 4.06
N SER A 72 -7.94 -6.90 4.20
CA SER A 72 -8.96 -7.94 4.43
C SER A 72 -9.82 -7.66 5.67
N GLU A 73 -9.28 -6.90 6.63
CA GLU A 73 -9.94 -6.49 7.86
C GLU A 73 -10.96 -5.35 7.64
N ASN A 74 -10.96 -4.68 6.47
CA ASN A 74 -11.94 -3.66 6.12
C ASN A 74 -13.37 -4.22 5.94
N TRP A 75 -13.56 -5.51 5.64
CA TRP A 75 -14.90 -6.12 5.52
C TRP A 75 -15.73 -6.08 6.81
N LYS A 76 -15.12 -5.74 7.95
CA LYS A 76 -15.80 -5.55 9.24
C LYS A 76 -16.42 -4.15 9.41
N ARG A 77 -16.33 -3.30 8.39
CA ARG A 77 -16.88 -1.92 8.39
C ARG A 77 -18.36 -1.91 7.98
N PRO A 78 -19.10 -0.81 8.27
CA PRO A 78 -20.46 -0.63 7.78
C PRO A 78 -20.61 -0.74 6.26
N GLN A 79 -21.75 -1.27 5.81
CA GLN A 79 -22.04 -1.56 4.39
C GLN A 79 -21.95 -0.31 3.49
N ASP A 80 -22.36 0.83 4.01
CA ASP A 80 -22.27 2.16 3.37
C ASP A 80 -20.81 2.57 3.13
N GLU A 81 -19.92 2.38 4.13
CA GLU A 81 -18.48 2.68 3.99
C GLU A 81 -17.80 1.75 2.97
N ILE A 82 -18.23 0.48 2.88
CA ILE A 82 -17.75 -0.45 1.85
C ILE A 82 -18.20 0.00 0.45
N SER A 83 -19.48 0.35 0.30
CA SER A 83 -20.05 0.84 -0.98
C SER A 83 -19.36 2.11 -1.50
N ASP A 84 -19.12 3.09 -0.62
CA ASP A 84 -18.38 4.32 -0.97
C ASP A 84 -16.95 4.01 -1.45
N LEU A 85 -16.28 3.05 -0.81
CA LEU A 85 -14.92 2.63 -1.16
C LEU A 85 -14.88 1.90 -2.51
N MET A 86 -15.84 1.02 -2.79
CA MET A 86 -15.98 0.39 -4.11
C MET A 86 -16.30 1.43 -5.20
N GLY A 87 -17.14 2.42 -4.90
CA GLY A 87 -17.40 3.58 -5.75
C GLY A 87 -16.14 4.41 -6.04
N LEU A 88 -15.24 4.56 -5.06
CA LEU A 88 -13.94 5.22 -5.24
C LEU A 88 -13.00 4.40 -6.13
N LEU A 89 -12.90 3.08 -5.91
CA LEU A 89 -12.07 2.19 -6.72
C LEU A 89 -12.49 2.19 -8.20
N ARG A 90 -13.80 2.17 -8.48
CA ARG A 90 -14.35 2.30 -9.84
C ARG A 90 -13.94 3.61 -10.52
N ARG A 91 -13.99 4.74 -9.78
CA ARG A 91 -13.60 6.07 -10.30
C ARG A 91 -12.09 6.17 -10.51
N PHE A 92 -11.30 5.58 -9.63
CA PHE A 92 -9.84 5.48 -9.77
C PHE A 92 -9.49 4.74 -11.05
N ILE A 93 -9.91 3.48 -11.22
CA ILE A 93 -9.59 2.69 -12.41
C ILE A 93 -9.97 3.42 -13.72
N LYS A 94 -11.22 3.91 -13.83
CA LYS A 94 -11.68 4.62 -15.04
C LYS A 94 -11.01 5.98 -15.28
N GLY A 95 -10.69 6.72 -14.21
CA GLY A 95 -10.14 8.07 -14.30
C GLY A 95 -8.62 8.13 -14.42
N ASP A 96 -7.92 7.09 -13.96
CA ASP A 96 -6.46 7.04 -13.85
C ASP A 96 -5.78 6.13 -14.88
N LEU A 97 -6.47 5.13 -15.45
CA LEU A 97 -5.86 4.22 -16.42
C LEU A 97 -5.17 4.94 -17.61
N PRO A 98 -5.76 5.98 -18.24
CA PRO A 98 -5.05 6.74 -19.29
C PRO A 98 -3.80 7.46 -18.78
N GLU A 99 -3.80 7.89 -17.52
CA GLU A 99 -2.66 8.54 -16.88
C GLU A 99 -1.54 7.52 -16.57
N PHE A 100 -1.89 6.31 -16.11
CA PHE A 100 -0.92 5.24 -15.88
C PHE A 100 -0.23 4.80 -17.17
N ILE A 101 -0.98 4.61 -18.25
CA ILE A 101 -0.42 4.30 -19.57
C ILE A 101 0.50 5.45 -20.04
N ALA A 102 0.07 6.71 -19.92
CA ALA A 102 0.87 7.87 -20.33
C ALA A 102 2.14 8.09 -19.48
N ASN A 103 2.18 7.56 -18.24
CA ASN A 103 3.35 7.65 -17.35
C ASN A 103 4.21 6.37 -17.36
N ASP A 104 3.92 5.40 -18.24
CA ASP A 104 4.67 4.15 -18.37
C ASP A 104 4.63 3.27 -17.10
N VAL A 105 3.45 3.22 -16.47
CA VAL A 105 3.19 2.47 -15.22
C VAL A 105 2.61 1.11 -15.55
N ARG A 106 3.18 0.05 -14.97
CA ARG A 106 2.62 -1.31 -14.90
C ARG A 106 1.80 -1.47 -13.63
N LEU A 107 0.49 -1.66 -13.75
CA LEU A 107 -0.32 -2.01 -12.58
C LEU A 107 -0.06 -3.47 -12.18
N LYS A 108 -0.14 -3.73 -10.88
CA LYS A 108 -0.24 -5.07 -10.31
C LYS A 108 -1.18 -5.04 -9.13
N ILE A 109 -2.00 -6.08 -8.94
CA ILE A 109 -2.81 -6.24 -7.74
C ILE A 109 -2.21 -7.35 -6.87
N ILE A 110 -2.20 -7.13 -5.56
CA ILE A 110 -1.90 -8.16 -4.55
C ILE A 110 -3.08 -8.27 -3.58
N GLY A 111 -3.32 -9.46 -3.03
CA GLY A 111 -4.52 -9.79 -2.25
C GLY A 111 -5.65 -10.37 -3.10
N ASP A 112 -6.73 -10.77 -2.43
CA ASP A 112 -7.84 -11.48 -3.06
C ASP A 112 -8.86 -10.52 -3.68
N TYR A 113 -8.45 -9.85 -4.76
CA TYR A 113 -9.33 -8.94 -5.51
C TYR A 113 -10.45 -9.67 -6.26
N LYS A 114 -10.36 -10.99 -6.44
CA LYS A 114 -11.39 -11.80 -7.11
C LYS A 114 -12.65 -12.00 -6.24
N ALA A 115 -12.58 -11.66 -4.96
CA ALA A 115 -13.72 -11.57 -4.06
C ALA A 115 -14.49 -10.22 -4.12
N LEU A 116 -14.05 -9.27 -4.96
CA LEU A 116 -14.77 -7.99 -5.20
C LEU A 116 -15.94 -8.19 -6.18
N GLU A 117 -16.79 -7.17 -6.37
CA GLU A 117 -17.89 -7.29 -7.32
C GLU A 117 -17.40 -7.59 -8.75
N PRO A 118 -18.09 -8.46 -9.53
CA PRO A 118 -17.60 -8.93 -10.84
C PRO A 118 -17.24 -7.84 -11.84
N ASP A 119 -17.92 -6.69 -11.78
CA ASP A 119 -17.66 -5.54 -12.65
C ASP A 119 -16.45 -4.70 -12.19
N ILE A 120 -16.03 -4.78 -10.93
CA ILE A 120 -14.71 -4.30 -10.48
C ILE A 120 -13.61 -5.26 -10.95
N VAL A 121 -13.81 -6.57 -10.81
CA VAL A 121 -12.85 -7.59 -11.26
C VAL A 121 -12.56 -7.42 -12.75
N ALA A 122 -13.60 -7.31 -13.59
CA ALA A 122 -13.43 -7.07 -15.02
C ALA A 122 -12.69 -5.76 -15.34
N MET A 123 -12.98 -4.68 -14.61
CA MET A 123 -12.28 -3.40 -14.76
C MET A 123 -10.81 -3.46 -14.32
N LEU A 124 -10.49 -4.25 -13.29
CA LEU A 124 -9.11 -4.47 -12.84
C LEU A 124 -8.32 -5.32 -13.84
N GLU A 125 -8.91 -6.41 -14.35
CA GLU A 125 -8.25 -7.28 -15.33
C GLU A 125 -7.97 -6.54 -16.66
N ASP A 126 -8.91 -5.72 -17.15
CA ASP A 126 -8.70 -4.81 -18.30
C ASP A 126 -7.56 -3.79 -18.06
N ALA A 127 -7.51 -3.18 -16.88
CA ALA A 127 -6.46 -2.23 -16.52
C ALA A 127 -5.08 -2.89 -16.37
N LEU A 128 -5.02 -4.14 -15.88
CA LEU A 128 -3.79 -4.93 -15.77
C LEU A 128 -3.24 -5.31 -17.15
N GLU A 129 -4.11 -5.73 -18.07
CA GLU A 129 -3.75 -6.04 -19.46
C GLU A 129 -3.14 -4.81 -20.16
N GLN A 130 -3.86 -3.68 -20.13
CA GLN A 130 -3.46 -2.44 -20.81
C GLN A 130 -2.18 -1.79 -20.26
N THR A 131 -1.82 -2.07 -18.99
CA THR A 131 -0.60 -1.52 -18.36
C THR A 131 0.55 -2.51 -18.30
N SER A 132 0.36 -3.76 -18.74
CA SER A 132 1.32 -4.86 -18.59
C SER A 132 2.76 -4.55 -19.04
N GLY A 133 2.95 -3.70 -20.06
CA GLY A 133 4.26 -3.32 -20.61
C GLY A 133 4.99 -2.16 -19.91
N GLY A 134 4.41 -1.55 -18.86
CA GLY A 134 5.00 -0.36 -18.22
C GLY A 134 6.31 -0.63 -17.47
N SER A 135 7.24 0.33 -17.48
CA SER A 135 8.54 0.20 -16.82
C SER A 135 8.52 0.36 -15.28
N ILE A 136 7.54 1.07 -14.72
CA ILE A 136 7.43 1.30 -13.26
C ILE A 136 6.25 0.54 -12.69
N THR A 137 6.47 -0.35 -11.73
CA THR A 137 5.38 -1.15 -11.17
C THR A 137 4.64 -0.40 -10.05
N LEU A 138 3.33 -0.19 -10.22
CA LEU A 138 2.41 0.25 -9.18
C LEU A 138 1.61 -0.96 -8.69
N ALA A 139 2.06 -1.54 -7.58
CA ALA A 139 1.37 -2.62 -6.90
C ALA A 139 0.29 -2.04 -5.95
N VAL A 140 -0.95 -2.51 -6.06
CA VAL A 140 -2.06 -2.09 -5.19
C VAL A 140 -2.58 -3.29 -4.41
N ALA A 141 -2.52 -3.19 -3.08
CA ALA A 141 -3.02 -4.23 -2.19
C ALA A 141 -4.52 -4.05 -1.95
N LEU A 142 -5.31 -4.95 -2.54
CA LEU A 142 -6.78 -4.98 -2.50
C LEU A 142 -7.25 -6.29 -1.87
N ASN A 143 -8.09 -6.19 -0.84
CA ASN A 143 -8.50 -7.33 -0.01
C ASN A 143 -7.28 -8.15 0.46
N TYR A 144 -6.23 -7.43 0.83
CA TYR A 144 -4.93 -8.02 1.17
C TYR A 144 -4.77 -8.19 2.68
N GLY A 145 -4.09 -9.26 3.06
CA GLY A 145 -3.54 -9.46 4.39
C GLY A 145 -2.41 -10.47 4.28
N SER A 146 -1.25 -10.16 4.85
CA SER A 146 -0.02 -10.93 4.63
C SER A 146 -0.08 -12.32 5.28
N GLN A 147 -0.76 -12.48 6.41
CA GLN A 147 -1.05 -13.80 6.99
C GLN A 147 -1.85 -14.68 6.01
N GLN A 148 -2.82 -14.09 5.29
CA GLN A 148 -3.64 -14.77 4.30
C GLN A 148 -2.85 -15.05 3.01
N GLU A 149 -1.96 -14.14 2.59
CA GLU A 149 -0.99 -14.36 1.50
C GLU A 149 -0.07 -15.55 1.81
N ILE A 150 0.59 -15.53 2.98
CA ILE A 150 1.51 -16.60 3.41
C ILE A 150 0.76 -17.95 3.52
N ALA A 151 -0.47 -17.95 4.05
CA ALA A 151 -1.29 -19.17 4.12
C ALA A 151 -1.64 -19.73 2.73
N ARG A 152 -2.00 -18.87 1.77
CA ARG A 152 -2.23 -19.29 0.36
C ARG A 152 -0.95 -19.81 -0.29
N ALA A 153 0.17 -19.10 -0.13
CA ALA A 153 1.47 -19.48 -0.68
C ALA A 153 1.95 -20.83 -0.14
N ALA A 154 1.86 -21.04 1.18
CA ALA A 154 2.21 -22.31 1.83
C ALA A 154 1.30 -23.48 1.39
N ALA A 155 0.00 -23.24 1.19
CA ALA A 155 -0.92 -24.25 0.67
C ALA A 155 -0.59 -24.63 -0.79
N GLN A 156 -0.21 -23.67 -1.63
CA GLN A 156 0.24 -23.93 -3.00
C GLN A 156 1.58 -24.69 -3.02
N ALA A 157 2.56 -24.29 -2.20
CA ALA A 157 3.83 -24.99 -2.07
C ALA A 157 3.64 -26.45 -1.63
N ALA A 158 2.79 -26.70 -0.63
CA ALA A 158 2.47 -28.03 -0.14
C ALA A 158 1.75 -28.93 -1.18
N ALA A 159 0.98 -28.33 -2.10
CA ALA A 159 0.32 -29.07 -3.17
C ALA A 159 1.29 -29.56 -4.27
N GLU A 160 2.48 -28.97 -4.37
CA GLU A 160 3.47 -29.27 -5.41
C GLU A 160 4.75 -29.91 -4.87
N GLY A 161 4.98 -29.90 -3.54
CA GLY A 161 6.11 -30.59 -2.94
C GLY A 161 6.47 -30.09 -1.54
N GLU A 162 7.76 -29.87 -1.31
CA GLU A 162 8.29 -29.45 -0.01
C GLU A 162 7.98 -27.98 0.29
N VAL A 163 7.45 -27.73 1.50
CA VAL A 163 7.26 -26.38 2.03
C VAL A 163 8.56 -25.87 2.61
N SER A 164 9.18 -24.93 1.91
CA SER A 164 10.44 -24.28 2.27
C SER A 164 10.29 -22.75 2.18
N VAL A 165 11.32 -22.02 2.62
CA VAL A 165 11.35 -20.54 2.49
C VAL A 165 11.22 -20.14 1.02
N ASP A 166 11.95 -20.81 0.13
CA ASP A 166 11.97 -20.49 -1.30
C ASP A 166 10.66 -20.87 -2.00
N SER A 167 10.06 -22.03 -1.66
CA SER A 167 8.79 -22.45 -2.27
C SER A 167 7.59 -21.61 -1.81
N ILE A 168 7.61 -21.10 -0.57
CA ILE A 168 6.65 -20.07 -0.12
C ILE A 168 6.92 -18.74 -0.86
N ALA A 169 8.17 -18.27 -0.89
CA ALA A 169 8.52 -16.98 -1.49
C ALA A 169 8.14 -16.89 -2.98
N ALA A 170 8.33 -17.99 -3.73
CA ALA A 170 7.92 -18.11 -5.13
C ALA A 170 6.39 -18.09 -5.35
N ARG A 171 5.58 -18.16 -4.29
CA ARG A 171 4.09 -18.21 -4.33
C ARG A 171 3.39 -17.09 -3.57
N LEU A 172 4.15 -16.11 -3.08
CA LEU A 172 3.59 -14.85 -2.63
C LEU A 172 3.01 -14.08 -3.81
N ASP A 173 2.02 -13.21 -3.57
CA ASP A 173 1.45 -12.35 -4.61
C ASP A 173 2.51 -11.40 -5.19
N THR A 174 3.60 -11.18 -4.43
CA THR A 174 4.75 -10.34 -4.76
C THR A 174 5.94 -11.10 -5.38
N ALA A 175 5.81 -12.36 -5.81
CA ALA A 175 6.95 -13.18 -6.26
C ALA A 175 7.69 -12.61 -7.49
N ASP A 176 7.02 -11.85 -8.35
CA ASP A 176 7.59 -11.13 -9.51
C ASP A 176 7.92 -9.66 -9.21
N LEU A 177 7.78 -9.21 -7.96
CA LEU A 177 8.17 -7.86 -7.53
C LEU A 177 9.61 -7.84 -7.01
N PRO A 178 10.30 -6.69 -7.10
CA PRO A 178 11.59 -6.55 -6.46
C PRO A 178 11.47 -6.59 -4.92
N PRO A 179 12.57 -6.87 -4.20
CA PRO A 179 12.60 -6.86 -2.74
C PRO A 179 12.15 -5.53 -2.13
N LEU A 180 11.50 -5.60 -0.96
CA LEU A 180 11.06 -4.42 -0.22
C LEU A 180 12.24 -3.80 0.56
N ASP A 181 12.69 -2.62 0.12
CA ASP A 181 13.76 -1.88 0.80
C ASP A 181 13.26 -0.99 1.95
N LEU A 182 12.15 -0.27 1.73
CA LEU A 182 11.61 0.73 2.66
C LEU A 182 10.08 0.64 2.77
N LEU A 183 9.59 0.53 4.00
CA LEU A 183 8.18 0.57 4.36
C LEU A 183 7.85 1.89 5.08
N ILE A 184 7.05 2.74 4.44
CA ILE A 184 6.62 4.05 4.95
C ILE A 184 5.18 3.96 5.46
N ARG A 185 4.97 4.33 6.72
CA ARG A 185 3.64 4.43 7.34
C ARG A 185 3.30 5.86 7.77
N THR A 186 2.16 6.33 7.29
CA THR A 186 1.57 7.62 7.63
C THR A 186 0.81 7.61 8.96
N SER A 187 0.32 8.79 9.37
CA SER A 187 -0.56 9.04 10.53
C SER A 187 0.00 8.71 11.93
N GLY A 188 1.33 8.61 12.08
CA GLY A 188 2.00 8.40 13.38
C GLY A 188 1.89 6.99 13.97
N GLU A 189 1.29 6.05 13.22
CA GLU A 189 0.93 4.73 13.74
C GLU A 189 2.07 3.73 13.60
N VAL A 190 2.73 3.36 14.71
CA VAL A 190 3.89 2.45 14.71
C VAL A 190 3.46 0.98 14.77
N ARG A 191 3.10 0.40 13.61
CA ARG A 191 2.83 -1.04 13.42
C ARG A 191 2.83 -1.41 11.92
N LEU A 192 2.84 -2.70 11.60
CA LEU A 192 2.68 -3.18 10.21
C LEU A 192 1.21 -3.38 9.80
N SER A 193 0.30 -3.72 10.71
CA SER A 193 -1.12 -4.04 10.40
C SER A 193 -1.29 -5.09 9.29
N ASN A 194 -0.64 -6.26 9.46
CA ASN A 194 -0.78 -7.40 8.55
C ASN A 194 -0.38 -7.08 7.09
N PHE A 195 0.53 -6.13 6.88
CA PHE A 195 1.01 -5.74 5.55
C PHE A 195 2.43 -6.25 5.29
N LEU A 196 2.62 -6.94 4.15
CA LEU A 196 3.92 -7.36 3.61
C LEU A 196 4.86 -7.95 4.67
N LEU A 197 4.36 -8.81 5.57
CA LEU A 197 5.11 -9.29 6.75
C LEU A 197 6.33 -10.12 6.35
N TRP A 198 6.22 -10.92 5.29
CA TRP A 198 7.32 -11.71 4.74
C TRP A 198 8.35 -10.80 4.06
N GLN A 199 7.87 -9.93 3.18
CA GLN A 199 8.67 -9.03 2.37
C GLN A 199 9.39 -7.98 3.24
N ALA A 200 8.79 -7.60 4.38
CA ALA A 200 9.34 -6.62 5.33
C ALA A 200 10.39 -7.17 6.30
N ALA A 201 10.77 -8.46 6.21
CA ALA A 201 11.68 -9.12 7.17
C ALA A 201 13.02 -8.39 7.36
N TYR A 202 13.54 -7.74 6.31
CA TYR A 202 14.76 -6.92 6.34
C TYR A 202 14.53 -5.48 5.83
N ALA A 203 13.26 -5.07 5.72
CA ALA A 203 12.92 -3.75 5.22
C ALA A 203 13.18 -2.67 6.28
N GLU A 204 13.74 -1.55 5.86
CA GLU A 204 13.81 -0.37 6.70
C GLU A 204 12.40 0.18 6.93
N MET A 205 12.10 0.60 8.16
CA MET A 205 10.79 1.18 8.48
C MET A 205 10.90 2.68 8.75
N TYR A 206 9.94 3.42 8.21
CA TYR A 206 9.81 4.87 8.37
C TYR A 206 8.38 5.24 8.75
N PHE A 207 8.19 5.68 10.00
CA PHE A 207 6.90 6.11 10.53
C PHE A 207 6.85 7.64 10.54
N THR A 208 5.72 8.22 10.12
CA THR A 208 5.55 9.68 10.08
C THR A 208 4.16 10.09 10.52
N ASP A 209 4.08 11.18 11.29
CA ASP A 209 2.83 11.80 11.73
C ASP A 209 2.06 12.46 10.56
N VAL A 210 2.71 12.64 9.41
CA VAL A 210 2.08 13.16 8.19
C VAL A 210 0.95 12.21 7.77
N LEU A 211 -0.21 12.80 7.52
CA LEU A 211 -1.44 12.10 7.15
C LEU A 211 -1.41 11.78 5.66
N TRP A 212 -2.06 10.70 5.23
CA TRP A 212 -2.06 10.31 3.81
C TRP A 212 -2.57 11.41 2.85
N PRO A 213 -3.67 12.15 3.13
CA PRO A 213 -4.12 13.26 2.28
C PRO A 213 -3.14 14.44 2.16
N ASP A 214 -2.16 14.53 3.07
CA ASP A 214 -1.10 15.55 3.09
C ASP A 214 0.27 15.01 2.66
N PHE A 215 0.37 13.71 2.36
CA PHE A 215 1.62 13.08 1.97
C PHE A 215 1.93 13.44 0.52
N THR A 216 3.13 13.98 0.29
CA THR A 216 3.54 14.59 -0.99
C THR A 216 4.84 13.97 -1.49
N PRO A 217 5.24 14.19 -2.76
CA PRO A 217 6.56 13.82 -3.26
C PRO A 217 7.71 14.28 -2.36
N ALA A 218 7.67 15.48 -1.78
CA ALA A 218 8.70 15.95 -0.83
C ALA A 218 8.74 15.12 0.48
N HIS A 219 7.59 14.66 0.98
CA HIS A 219 7.55 13.75 2.12
C HIS A 219 8.13 12.36 1.79
N LEU A 220 7.92 11.92 0.55
CA LEU A 220 8.53 10.70 0.02
C LEU A 220 10.05 10.86 -0.10
N GLU A 221 10.54 11.92 -0.76
CA GLU A 221 11.96 12.27 -0.84
C GLU A 221 12.64 12.31 0.52
N GLN A 222 11.98 12.91 1.54
CA GLN A 222 12.47 12.90 2.92
C GLN A 222 12.66 11.48 3.48
N ALA A 223 11.64 10.63 3.35
CA ALA A 223 11.68 9.26 3.87
C ALA A 223 12.78 8.43 3.17
N LEU A 224 12.87 8.58 1.86
CA LEU A 224 13.88 7.97 1.01
C LEU A 224 15.30 8.50 1.28
N ALA A 225 15.44 9.74 1.74
CA ALA A 225 16.71 10.33 2.17
C ALA A 225 17.18 9.77 3.52
N VAL A 226 16.26 9.63 4.48
CA VAL A 226 16.52 8.99 5.78
C VAL A 226 16.95 7.53 5.57
N PHE A 227 16.29 6.82 4.66
CA PHE A 227 16.67 5.49 4.21
C PHE A 227 18.09 5.46 3.61
N ALA A 228 18.41 6.34 2.66
CA ALA A 228 19.73 6.38 2.03
C ALA A 228 20.88 6.72 3.00
N GLY A 229 20.58 7.35 4.13
CA GLY A 229 21.52 7.65 5.21
C GLY A 229 21.72 6.54 6.26
N ARG A 230 20.99 5.42 6.20
CA ARG A 230 21.19 4.27 7.11
C ARG A 230 22.33 3.36 6.61
N GLU A 231 23.21 2.96 7.52
CA GLU A 231 24.14 1.85 7.28
C GLU A 231 23.37 0.52 7.32
N ARG A 232 23.21 -0.14 6.17
CA ARG A 232 22.60 -1.48 6.11
C ARG A 232 23.51 -2.51 6.77
N ARG A 233 23.05 -3.11 7.87
CA ARG A 233 23.71 -4.22 8.58
C ARG A 233 22.86 -5.47 8.42
N PHE A 234 23.13 -6.27 7.38
CA PHE A 234 22.41 -7.51 7.04
C PHE A 234 22.75 -8.68 7.99
N GLY A 235 22.67 -8.48 9.30
CA GLY A 235 22.86 -9.53 10.33
C GLY A 235 24.29 -10.10 10.47
N GLY A 236 25.17 -9.88 9.49
CA GLY A 236 26.59 -10.26 9.55
C GLY A 236 27.34 -9.48 10.64
N ARG A 237 28.15 -10.21 11.41
CA ARG A 237 29.25 -9.66 12.20
C ARG A 237 30.47 -9.43 11.33
#